data_AF-A0A3S0EXC5-F1
#
_entry.id   AF-A0A3S0EXC5-F1
#
_cell.length_a   1.000
_cell.length_b   1.000
_cell.length_c   1.000
_cell.angle_alpha   90.00
_cell.angle_beta   90.00
_cell.angle_gamma   90.00
#
_symmetry.space_group_name_H-M   'P 1'
#
loop_
_entity.id
_entity.type
_entity.pdbx_description
1 polymer ?
#
loop_
_entity_poly.entity_id
_entity_poly.type
_entity_poly.pdbx_seq_one_letter_code
_entity_poly.pdbx_strand_id
1 'polypeptide(L)'
;MINFCPRRLTTLLTFALLLTLSANSQSDSADKKGSGDKKSPTEKKNPAEKMGSAEINKGLNYFHQSNYEKALDSFTQVIAKDPKNERAWYQRGECYIKLKKYDRAIADSSRAIELNAADPNAYRLRAYAYLQLQQYVPGIADYTRVLALRPNDKEALQNRRIACKLIGKPEPPVTPTKSGYDPTELVLIAQHEADHGHFTSALKKFHDALVYDDKRADTYYRRAETYFAMERFQDAINDLNVAVKLNPKDVGYYYSLGKNYTSLNQYDKAIESFNQVVKLMPNNKGVHMRLGGCYLAIGDKKKAIEEWALHLKVQPHDDKVLYQKAGLYRELKMYPQALKDYNLLVDRNPKDEDWHRLRGEFFMETHQYNKAIEDFTQTIDLDKENAGSVYKLRAKAYQAVGKPDLAARDLKAAKEFDERI
;
A
#
# COMPACT_ATOMS: atom_id res chain seq x y z
N MET A 1 -17.23 -3.75 27.68
CA MET A 1 -18.45 -4.48 27.23
C MET A 1 -18.77 -4.02 25.82
N ILE A 2 -18.50 -4.89 24.85
CA ILE A 2 -18.71 -4.66 23.41
C ILE A 2 -20.10 -5.21 23.10
N ASN A 3 -21.03 -4.37 22.64
CA ASN A 3 -22.32 -4.81 22.11
C ASN A 3 -22.35 -4.58 20.60
N PHE A 4 -22.21 -5.70 19.89
CA PHE A 4 -22.42 -5.87 18.46
C PHE A 4 -23.81 -6.50 18.22
N CYS A 5 -24.29 -6.37 16.97
CA CYS A 5 -25.42 -7.05 16.30
C CYS A 5 -26.84 -6.43 16.41
N PRO A 6 -27.78 -6.73 15.46
CA PRO A 6 -27.66 -7.44 14.17
C PRO A 6 -28.49 -6.88 12.96
N ARG A 7 -28.16 -7.40 11.76
CA ARG A 7 -29.04 -7.75 10.60
C ARG A 7 -30.01 -6.72 9.98
N ARG A 8 -29.81 -6.49 8.68
CA ARG A 8 -30.85 -6.79 7.67
C ARG A 8 -30.30 -7.70 6.56
N LEU A 9 -30.91 -8.87 6.46
CA LEU A 9 -30.83 -9.86 5.40
C LEU A 9 -31.73 -9.47 4.22
N THR A 10 -31.60 -10.23 3.13
CA THR A 10 -32.44 -10.31 1.91
C THR A 10 -32.15 -9.20 0.89
N THR A 11 -31.53 -9.48 -0.26
CA THR A 11 -31.97 -10.46 -1.27
C THR A 11 -30.88 -11.43 -1.71
N LEU A 12 -31.24 -12.72 -1.66
CA LEU A 12 -30.58 -13.80 -2.39
C LEU A 12 -30.72 -13.58 -3.90
N LEU A 13 -29.60 -13.57 -4.61
CA LEU A 13 -29.53 -14.06 -5.98
C LEU A 13 -28.31 -14.98 -6.05
N THR A 14 -28.61 -16.26 -5.92
CA THR A 14 -27.70 -17.38 -6.12
C THR A 14 -27.12 -17.33 -7.54
N PHE A 15 -25.89 -16.85 -7.68
CA PHE A 15 -25.04 -17.18 -8.82
C PHE A 15 -23.95 -18.15 -8.35
N ALA A 16 -24.38 -19.36 -7.99
CA ALA A 16 -23.51 -20.52 -7.99
C ALA A 16 -23.33 -20.93 -9.46
N LEU A 17 -22.38 -20.30 -10.17
CA LEU A 17 -21.88 -20.87 -11.40
C LEU A 17 -20.93 -22.01 -10.99
N LEU A 18 -21.45 -23.23 -11.02
CA LEU A 18 -20.66 -24.46 -10.97
C LEU A 18 -19.54 -24.37 -12.00
N LEU A 19 -18.29 -24.23 -11.54
CA LEU A 19 -17.10 -24.50 -12.33
C LEU A 19 -16.95 -26.02 -12.47
N THR A 20 -17.75 -26.61 -13.38
CA THR A 20 -17.41 -27.90 -13.99
C THR A 20 -16.79 -27.62 -15.35
N LEU A 21 -15.52 -27.26 -15.38
CA LEU A 21 -14.70 -27.44 -16.58
C LEU A 21 -14.13 -28.85 -16.52
N SER A 22 -14.72 -29.76 -17.30
CA SER A 22 -14.10 -31.01 -17.67
C SER A 22 -12.78 -30.68 -18.37
N ALA A 23 -11.66 -31.08 -17.77
CA ALA A 23 -10.37 -31.10 -18.45
C ALA A 23 -10.41 -32.24 -19.47
N ASN A 24 -10.86 -31.95 -20.69
CA ASN A 24 -10.71 -32.85 -21.83
C ASN A 24 -9.67 -32.24 -22.77
N SER A 25 -8.39 -32.40 -22.42
CA SER A 25 -7.28 -32.14 -23.34
C SER A 25 -7.12 -33.36 -24.23
N GLN A 26 -7.89 -33.43 -25.32
CA GLN A 26 -7.45 -34.19 -26.48
C GLN A 26 -6.26 -33.44 -27.07
N SER A 27 -5.10 -34.07 -26.98
CA SER A 27 -3.91 -33.67 -27.73
C SER A 27 -4.20 -33.92 -29.21
N ASP A 28 -4.41 -32.85 -29.98
CA ASP A 28 -4.38 -32.90 -31.44
C ASP A 28 -2.99 -33.35 -31.89
N SER A 29 -2.90 -34.61 -32.32
CA SER A 29 -1.77 -35.16 -33.04
C SER A 29 -1.75 -34.58 -34.45
N ALA A 30 -0.88 -33.60 -34.69
CA ALA A 30 -0.61 -33.14 -36.05
C ALA A 30 0.42 -34.06 -36.73
N ASP A 31 0.01 -34.58 -37.88
CA ASP A 31 0.76 -35.39 -38.84
C ASP A 31 2.18 -34.86 -39.15
N LYS A 32 3.17 -35.77 -39.14
CA LYS A 32 4.32 -35.70 -40.05
C LYS A 32 4.57 -37.06 -40.70
N LYS A 33 4.14 -37.17 -41.95
CA LYS A 33 4.60 -38.17 -42.92
C LYS A 33 6.11 -38.00 -43.14
N GLY A 34 6.79 -39.14 -43.27
CA GLY A 34 8.24 -39.23 -43.32
C GLY A 34 8.91 -38.64 -44.57
N SER A 35 10.21 -38.36 -44.41
CA SER A 35 11.19 -38.42 -45.48
C SER A 35 12.57 -38.76 -44.90
N GLY A 36 13.18 -39.79 -45.48
CA GLY A 36 14.63 -39.90 -45.74
C GLY A 36 15.59 -39.95 -44.55
N ASP A 37 15.99 -41.17 -44.20
CA ASP A 37 17.24 -41.48 -43.51
C ASP A 37 18.45 -40.75 -44.11
N LYS A 38 19.16 -39.99 -43.26
CA LYS A 38 20.62 -39.87 -43.30
C LYS A 38 21.15 -39.90 -41.87
N LYS A 39 21.74 -41.03 -41.49
CA LYS A 39 22.47 -41.24 -40.24
C LYS A 39 23.71 -40.35 -40.17
N SER A 40 23.89 -39.67 -39.05
CA SER A 40 25.19 -39.24 -38.50
C SER A 40 25.04 -39.08 -36.96
N PRO A 41 26.14 -39.02 -36.19
CA PRO A 41 26.49 -40.07 -35.23
C PRO A 41 25.84 -39.89 -33.85
N THR A 42 25.62 -41.03 -33.20
CA THR A 42 25.14 -41.18 -31.82
C THR A 42 25.94 -40.35 -30.81
N GLU A 43 25.41 -39.19 -30.43
CA GLU A 43 25.75 -38.54 -29.17
C GLU A 43 25.36 -39.47 -28.01
N LYS A 44 26.37 -39.89 -27.24
CA LYS A 44 26.16 -40.63 -25.98
C LYS A 44 25.47 -39.71 -24.97
N LYS A 45 24.13 -39.72 -24.95
CA LYS A 45 23.33 -39.03 -23.92
C LYS A 45 23.78 -39.44 -22.51
N ASN A 46 23.97 -38.44 -21.65
CA ASN A 46 24.56 -38.57 -20.32
C ASN A 46 23.69 -39.49 -19.42
N PRO A 47 24.24 -40.35 -18.55
CA PRO A 47 23.44 -41.25 -17.69
C PRO A 47 22.43 -40.52 -16.79
N ALA A 48 22.76 -39.29 -16.39
CA ALA A 48 21.88 -38.39 -15.64
C ALA A 48 20.66 -37.93 -16.47
N GLU A 49 20.85 -37.65 -17.77
CA GLU A 49 19.74 -37.30 -18.69
C GLU A 49 18.83 -38.49 -18.96
N LYS A 50 19.40 -39.70 -19.11
CA LYS A 50 18.62 -40.94 -19.28
C LYS A 50 17.79 -41.27 -18.05
N MET A 51 18.37 -41.20 -16.84
CA MET A 51 17.62 -41.43 -15.60
C MET A 51 16.58 -40.34 -15.30
N GLY A 52 16.91 -39.06 -15.57
CA GLY A 52 15.95 -37.96 -15.45
C GLY A 52 14.72 -38.17 -16.34
N SER A 53 14.92 -38.65 -17.57
CA SER A 53 13.80 -38.96 -18.48
C SER A 53 12.93 -40.14 -18.01
N ALA A 54 13.52 -41.14 -17.36
CA ALA A 54 12.79 -42.30 -16.83
C ALA A 54 11.90 -41.92 -15.63
N GLU A 55 12.41 -41.12 -14.69
CA GLU A 55 11.62 -40.72 -13.51
C GLU A 55 10.53 -39.70 -13.87
N ILE A 56 10.77 -38.83 -14.88
CA ILE A 56 9.71 -37.99 -15.47
C ILE A 56 8.58 -38.84 -16.03
N ASN A 57 8.90 -39.87 -16.83
CA ASN A 57 7.89 -40.74 -17.43
C ASN A 57 7.09 -41.52 -16.36
N LYS A 58 7.75 -41.92 -15.28
CA LYS A 58 7.10 -42.56 -14.13
C LYS A 58 6.12 -41.59 -13.43
N GLY A 59 6.54 -40.34 -13.20
CA GLY A 59 5.66 -39.30 -12.67
C GLY A 59 4.44 -39.06 -13.55
N LEU A 60 4.63 -38.99 -14.88
CA LEU A 60 3.54 -38.85 -15.85
C LEU A 60 2.58 -40.04 -15.82
N ASN A 61 3.07 -41.27 -15.71
CA ASN A 61 2.22 -42.46 -15.58
C ASN A 61 1.34 -42.40 -14.32
N TYR A 62 1.91 -42.01 -13.17
CA TYR A 62 1.11 -41.80 -11.96
C TYR A 62 0.09 -40.67 -12.12
N PHE A 63 0.46 -39.59 -12.81
CA PHE A 63 -0.46 -38.48 -13.11
C PHE A 63 -1.66 -38.95 -13.94
N HIS A 64 -1.43 -39.74 -15.00
CA HIS A 64 -2.51 -40.32 -15.83
C HIS A 64 -3.39 -41.30 -15.06
N GLN A 65 -2.85 -41.96 -14.04
CA GLN A 65 -3.62 -42.81 -13.12
C GLN A 65 -4.34 -42.01 -12.02
N SER A 66 -4.34 -40.67 -12.09
CA SER A 66 -4.87 -39.78 -11.04
C SER A 66 -4.20 -39.93 -9.67
N ASN A 67 -3.03 -40.58 -9.61
CA ASN A 67 -2.25 -40.72 -8.38
C ASN A 67 -1.28 -39.54 -8.21
N TYR A 68 -1.84 -38.37 -7.93
CA TYR A 68 -1.11 -37.11 -7.93
C TYR A 68 -0.03 -37.02 -6.84
N GLU A 69 -0.20 -37.69 -5.70
CA GLU A 69 0.80 -37.71 -4.63
C GLU A 69 2.06 -38.47 -5.05
N LYS A 70 1.92 -39.66 -5.66
CA LYS A 70 3.07 -40.39 -6.20
C LYS A 70 3.73 -39.66 -7.36
N ALA A 71 2.93 -38.96 -8.18
CA ALA A 71 3.46 -38.12 -9.26
C ALA A 71 4.31 -36.96 -8.70
N LEU A 72 3.86 -36.29 -7.63
CA LEU A 72 4.63 -35.24 -6.95
C LEU A 72 5.99 -35.75 -6.46
N ASP A 73 6.05 -36.95 -5.89
CA ASP A 73 7.30 -37.55 -5.40
C ASP A 73 8.29 -37.78 -6.55
N SER A 74 7.84 -38.38 -7.64
CA SER A 74 8.66 -38.60 -8.83
C SER A 74 9.17 -37.28 -9.42
N PHE A 75 8.33 -36.26 -9.59
CA PHE A 75 8.78 -34.96 -10.10
C PHE A 75 9.72 -34.23 -9.11
N THR A 76 9.50 -34.40 -7.81
CA THR A 76 10.40 -33.84 -6.79
C THR A 76 11.78 -34.47 -6.84
N GLN A 77 11.88 -35.78 -7.07
CA GLN A 77 13.16 -36.46 -7.27
C GLN A 77 13.89 -35.97 -8.52
N VAL A 78 13.15 -35.69 -9.61
CA VAL A 78 13.74 -35.11 -10.82
C VAL A 78 14.30 -33.72 -10.53
N ILE A 79 13.53 -32.85 -9.88
CA ILE A 79 13.94 -31.49 -9.52
C ILE A 79 15.13 -31.49 -8.57
N ALA A 80 15.18 -32.41 -7.60
CA ALA A 80 16.31 -32.53 -6.68
C ALA A 80 17.62 -32.89 -7.38
N LYS A 81 17.55 -33.66 -8.48
CA LYS A 81 18.71 -34.06 -9.29
C LYS A 81 19.07 -33.03 -10.36
N ASP A 82 18.06 -32.42 -10.96
CA ASP A 82 18.19 -31.39 -12.00
C ASP A 82 17.22 -30.23 -11.73
N PRO A 83 17.64 -29.23 -10.93
CA PRO A 83 16.82 -28.06 -10.63
C PRO A 83 16.51 -27.17 -11.84
N LYS A 84 17.19 -27.37 -12.98
CA LYS A 84 16.97 -26.63 -14.23
C LYS A 84 15.97 -27.32 -15.16
N ASN A 85 15.43 -28.47 -14.75
CA ASN A 85 14.42 -29.20 -15.52
C ASN A 85 13.06 -28.49 -15.48
N GLU A 86 12.84 -27.55 -16.39
CA GLU A 86 11.60 -26.78 -16.51
C GLU A 86 10.35 -27.67 -16.56
N ARG A 87 10.37 -28.73 -17.37
CA ARG A 87 9.26 -29.67 -17.50
C ARG A 87 8.90 -30.32 -16.17
N ALA A 88 9.86 -30.68 -15.33
CA ALA A 88 9.58 -31.28 -14.02
C ALA A 88 8.89 -30.28 -13.08
N TRP A 89 9.30 -29.01 -13.08
CA TRP A 89 8.62 -27.94 -12.33
C TRP A 89 7.19 -27.74 -12.83
N TYR A 90 6.98 -27.63 -14.14
CA TYR A 90 5.66 -27.50 -14.74
C TYR A 90 4.74 -28.66 -14.34
N GLN A 91 5.19 -29.91 -14.53
CA GLN A 91 4.41 -31.11 -14.24
C GLN A 91 4.08 -31.27 -12.76
N ARG A 92 5.00 -30.88 -11.86
CA ARG A 92 4.73 -30.86 -10.42
C ARG A 92 3.70 -29.78 -10.06
N GLY A 93 3.77 -28.62 -10.69
CA GLY A 93 2.75 -27.58 -10.59
C GLY A 93 1.35 -28.07 -11.03
N GLU A 94 1.25 -28.85 -12.11
CA GLU A 94 -0.02 -29.46 -12.55
C GLU A 94 -0.59 -30.42 -11.50
N CYS A 95 0.26 -31.22 -10.86
CA CYS A 95 -0.16 -32.08 -9.74
C CYS A 95 -0.73 -31.23 -8.58
N TYR A 96 -0.09 -30.12 -8.25
CA TYR A 96 -0.58 -29.22 -7.21
C TYR A 96 -1.93 -28.59 -7.56
N ILE A 97 -2.18 -28.25 -8.83
CA ILE A 97 -3.51 -27.81 -9.28
C ILE A 97 -4.56 -28.89 -9.04
N LYS A 98 -4.29 -30.14 -9.44
CA LYS A 98 -5.23 -31.25 -9.24
C LYS A 98 -5.51 -31.53 -7.76
N LEU A 99 -4.52 -31.30 -6.90
CA LEU A 99 -4.64 -31.39 -5.45
C LEU A 99 -5.18 -30.12 -4.78
N LYS A 100 -5.57 -29.09 -5.55
CA LYS A 100 -6.05 -27.78 -5.06
C LYS A 100 -5.07 -27.04 -4.14
N LYS A 101 -3.77 -27.33 -4.26
CA LYS A 101 -2.68 -26.67 -3.52
C LYS A 101 -2.16 -25.48 -4.34
N TYR A 102 -3.00 -24.47 -4.51
CA TYR A 102 -2.77 -23.39 -5.48
C TYR A 102 -1.51 -22.54 -5.20
N ASP A 103 -1.18 -22.24 -3.94
CA ASP A 103 0.04 -21.50 -3.61
C ASP A 103 1.32 -22.22 -4.06
N ARG A 104 1.34 -23.56 -3.92
CA ARG A 104 2.47 -24.38 -4.38
C ARG A 104 2.52 -24.46 -5.90
N ALA A 105 1.36 -24.50 -6.56
CA ALA A 105 1.29 -24.43 -8.01
C ALA A 105 1.82 -23.09 -8.54
N ILE A 106 1.55 -21.97 -7.85
CA ILE A 106 2.11 -20.65 -8.20
C ILE A 106 3.64 -20.65 -8.07
N ALA A 107 4.18 -21.23 -6.99
CA ALA A 107 5.63 -21.32 -6.80
C ALA A 107 6.30 -22.14 -7.91
N ASP A 108 5.78 -23.34 -8.21
CA ASP A 108 6.35 -24.24 -9.21
C ASP A 108 6.22 -23.68 -10.64
N SER A 109 5.07 -23.11 -10.98
CA SER A 109 4.87 -22.46 -12.29
C SER A 109 5.74 -21.21 -12.46
N SER A 110 5.95 -20.42 -11.39
CA SER A 110 6.88 -19.28 -11.42
C SER A 110 8.30 -19.74 -11.72
N ARG A 111 8.72 -20.86 -11.11
CA ARG A 111 10.04 -21.44 -11.39
C ARG A 111 10.16 -21.97 -12.81
N ALA A 112 9.11 -22.58 -13.36
CA ALA A 112 9.08 -23.00 -14.76
C ALA A 112 9.21 -21.79 -15.71
N ILE A 113 8.52 -20.68 -15.43
CA ILE A 113 8.61 -19.42 -16.19
C ILE A 113 10.02 -18.82 -16.13
N GLU A 114 10.68 -18.84 -14.97
CA GLU A 114 12.07 -18.38 -14.84
C GLU A 114 13.04 -19.18 -15.72
N LEU A 115 12.79 -20.48 -15.88
CA LEU A 115 13.61 -21.36 -16.72
C LEU A 115 13.27 -21.24 -18.21
N ASN A 116 12.00 -21.00 -18.55
CA ASN A 116 11.54 -20.82 -19.93
C ASN A 116 10.38 -19.80 -20.02
N ALA A 117 10.70 -18.53 -20.21
CA ALA A 117 9.72 -17.44 -20.34
C ALA A 117 8.96 -17.44 -21.69
N ALA A 118 9.25 -18.39 -22.59
CA ALA A 118 8.57 -18.55 -23.87
C ALA A 118 7.52 -19.67 -23.86
N ASP A 119 7.40 -20.46 -22.78
CA ASP A 119 6.34 -21.47 -22.66
C ASP A 119 5.03 -20.85 -22.13
N PRO A 120 3.96 -20.76 -22.94
CA PRO A 120 2.67 -20.26 -22.48
C PRO A 120 1.97 -21.21 -21.49
N ASN A 121 2.32 -22.50 -21.44
CA ASN A 121 1.61 -23.42 -20.54
C ASN A 121 1.91 -23.12 -19.07
N ALA A 122 3.16 -22.78 -18.72
CA ALA A 122 3.52 -22.38 -17.37
C ALA A 122 2.79 -21.10 -16.91
N TYR A 123 2.63 -20.10 -17.79
CA TYR A 123 1.81 -18.91 -17.52
C TYR A 123 0.34 -19.29 -17.32
N ARG A 124 -0.24 -20.13 -18.18
CA ARG A 124 -1.63 -20.58 -18.03
C ARG A 124 -1.87 -21.30 -16.70
N LEU A 125 -0.94 -22.15 -16.30
CA LEU A 125 -1.00 -22.90 -15.04
C LEU A 125 -1.03 -21.95 -13.84
N ARG A 126 -0.14 -20.96 -13.84
CA ARG A 126 -0.05 -19.94 -12.79
C ARG A 126 -1.29 -19.05 -12.78
N ALA A 127 -1.76 -18.62 -13.96
CA ALA A 127 -2.98 -17.84 -14.11
C ALA A 127 -4.19 -18.56 -13.52
N TYR A 128 -4.33 -19.86 -13.82
CA TYR A 128 -5.41 -20.67 -13.27
C TYR A 128 -5.33 -20.75 -11.74
N ALA A 129 -4.14 -20.98 -11.17
CA ALA A 129 -3.95 -20.99 -9.72
C ALA A 129 -4.37 -19.65 -9.08
N TYR A 130 -3.96 -18.54 -9.67
CA TYR A 130 -4.37 -17.19 -9.23
C TYR A 130 -5.88 -16.99 -9.27
N LEU A 131 -6.57 -17.43 -10.32
CA LEU A 131 -8.03 -17.35 -10.41
C LEU A 131 -8.72 -18.16 -9.30
N GLN A 132 -8.22 -19.35 -8.96
CA GLN A 132 -8.79 -20.17 -7.88
C GLN A 132 -8.59 -19.52 -6.50
N LEU A 133 -7.51 -18.78 -6.32
CA LEU A 133 -7.25 -17.96 -5.13
C LEU A 133 -7.93 -16.59 -5.17
N GLN A 134 -8.75 -16.31 -6.20
CA GLN A 134 -9.40 -15.00 -6.42
C GLN A 134 -8.42 -13.83 -6.59
N GLN A 135 -7.16 -14.12 -6.92
CA GLN A 135 -6.12 -13.16 -7.25
C GLN A 135 -6.24 -12.79 -8.73
N TYR A 136 -7.27 -12.04 -9.09
CA TYR A 136 -7.63 -11.83 -10.50
C TYR A 136 -6.60 -11.01 -11.29
N VAL A 137 -5.97 -9.99 -10.69
CA VAL A 137 -5.00 -9.12 -11.40
C VAL A 137 -3.76 -9.89 -11.89
N PRO A 138 -3.03 -10.65 -11.04
CA PRO A 138 -1.91 -11.43 -11.52
C PRO A 138 -2.34 -12.56 -12.48
N GLY A 139 -3.54 -13.12 -12.29
CA GLY A 139 -4.12 -14.10 -13.23
C GLY A 139 -4.39 -13.52 -14.61
N ILE A 140 -4.93 -12.29 -14.69
CA ILE A 140 -5.14 -11.55 -15.95
C ILE A 140 -3.79 -11.33 -16.65
N ALA A 141 -2.77 -10.91 -15.90
CA ALA A 141 -1.44 -10.64 -16.46
C ALA A 141 -0.83 -11.88 -17.14
N ASP A 142 -0.96 -13.04 -16.51
CA ASP A 142 -0.45 -14.31 -17.04
C ASP A 142 -1.29 -14.81 -18.24
N TYR A 143 -2.62 -14.70 -18.22
CA TYR A 143 -3.43 -15.06 -19.39
C TYR A 143 -3.17 -14.16 -20.58
N THR A 144 -2.88 -12.88 -20.35
CA THR A 144 -2.49 -11.97 -21.43
C THR A 144 -1.12 -12.34 -22.00
N ARG A 145 -0.18 -12.78 -21.16
CA ARG A 145 1.09 -13.32 -21.65
C ARG A 145 0.89 -14.58 -22.50
N VAL A 146 -0.05 -15.45 -22.11
CA VAL A 146 -0.43 -16.62 -22.93
C VAL A 146 -0.93 -16.18 -24.30
N LEU A 147 -1.82 -15.17 -24.36
CA LEU A 147 -2.38 -14.66 -25.61
C LEU A 147 -1.35 -13.90 -26.47
N ALA A 148 -0.34 -13.28 -25.86
CA ALA A 148 0.78 -12.71 -26.60
C ALA A 148 1.62 -13.79 -27.30
N LEU A 149 1.80 -14.95 -26.67
CA LEU A 149 2.54 -16.10 -27.22
C LEU A 149 1.69 -16.98 -28.15
N ARG A 150 0.39 -17.10 -27.87
CA ARG A 150 -0.61 -17.87 -28.61
C ARG A 150 -1.91 -17.06 -28.75
N PRO A 151 -2.02 -16.19 -29.78
CA PRO A 151 -3.17 -15.29 -29.95
C PRO A 151 -4.54 -15.98 -30.06
N ASN A 152 -4.57 -17.23 -30.50
CA ASN A 152 -5.81 -18.00 -30.72
C ASN A 152 -6.15 -18.95 -29.55
N ASP A 153 -5.54 -18.78 -28.37
CA ASP A 153 -5.84 -19.60 -27.19
C ASP A 153 -7.22 -19.24 -26.61
N LYS A 154 -8.24 -20.03 -26.97
CA LYS A 154 -9.64 -19.82 -26.57
C LYS A 154 -9.84 -19.89 -25.06
N GLU A 155 -9.11 -20.79 -24.39
CA GLU A 155 -9.22 -21.00 -22.95
C GLU A 155 -8.65 -19.81 -22.19
N ALA A 156 -7.44 -19.37 -22.56
CA ALA A 156 -6.82 -18.18 -21.98
C ALA A 156 -7.68 -16.94 -22.19
N LEU A 157 -8.25 -16.77 -23.38
CA LEU A 157 -9.17 -15.69 -23.66
C LEU A 157 -10.40 -15.76 -22.75
N GLN A 158 -11.07 -16.92 -22.66
CA GLN A 158 -12.25 -17.09 -21.83
C GLN A 158 -11.97 -16.82 -20.35
N ASN A 159 -10.91 -17.40 -19.80
CA ASN A 159 -10.58 -17.24 -18.39
C ASN A 159 -10.14 -15.82 -18.04
N ARG A 160 -9.42 -15.15 -18.95
CA ARG A 160 -9.14 -13.72 -18.80
C ARG A 160 -10.42 -12.89 -18.77
N ARG A 161 -11.36 -13.16 -19.68
CA ARG A 161 -12.67 -12.46 -19.72
C ARG A 161 -13.44 -12.63 -18.42
N ILE A 162 -13.45 -13.84 -17.87
CA ILE A 162 -14.07 -14.13 -16.57
C ILE A 162 -13.40 -13.30 -15.47
N ALA A 163 -12.07 -13.30 -15.40
CA ALA A 163 -11.33 -12.53 -14.41
C ALA A 163 -11.59 -11.01 -14.53
N CYS A 164 -11.61 -10.46 -15.76
CA CYS A 164 -11.96 -9.06 -16.02
C CYS A 164 -13.39 -8.71 -15.56
N LYS A 165 -14.35 -9.63 -15.77
CA LYS A 165 -15.73 -9.44 -15.31
C LYS A 165 -15.82 -9.44 -13.78
N LEU A 166 -15.06 -10.30 -13.11
CA LEU A 166 -15.06 -10.41 -11.64
C LEU A 166 -14.48 -9.16 -10.95
N ILE A 167 -13.55 -8.46 -11.59
CA ILE A 167 -13.04 -7.16 -11.10
C ILE A 167 -13.90 -5.95 -11.51
N GLY A 168 -15.01 -6.18 -12.24
CA GLY A 168 -15.94 -5.12 -12.65
C GLY A 168 -15.39 -4.17 -13.72
N LYS A 169 -14.43 -4.61 -14.55
CA LYS A 169 -13.85 -3.79 -15.63
C LYS A 169 -14.36 -4.29 -17.00
N PRO A 170 -14.67 -3.38 -17.94
CA PRO A 170 -15.08 -3.77 -19.29
C PRO A 170 -13.95 -4.55 -19.97
N GLU A 171 -14.32 -5.53 -20.79
CA GLU A 171 -13.38 -6.31 -21.60
C GLU A 171 -12.74 -5.39 -22.65
N PRO A 172 -11.43 -5.11 -22.58
CA PRO A 172 -10.78 -4.38 -23.66
C PRO A 172 -10.60 -5.29 -24.88
N PRO A 173 -10.63 -4.73 -26.10
CA PRO A 173 -10.41 -5.51 -27.32
C PRO A 173 -9.01 -6.14 -27.27
N VAL A 174 -8.92 -7.39 -27.74
CA VAL A 174 -7.64 -8.09 -27.92
C VAL A 174 -6.97 -7.54 -29.18
N THR A 175 -6.59 -6.26 -29.17
CA THR A 175 -5.75 -5.73 -30.22
C THR A 175 -4.34 -6.28 -29.99
N PRO A 176 -3.69 -6.88 -31.01
CA PRO A 176 -2.30 -7.29 -30.89
C PRO A 176 -1.44 -6.04 -30.75
N THR A 177 -1.21 -5.58 -29.53
CA THR A 177 -0.14 -4.62 -29.25
C THR A 177 1.18 -5.39 -29.25
N LYS A 178 2.30 -4.71 -29.55
CA LYS A 178 3.64 -5.36 -29.54
C LYS A 178 3.98 -5.98 -28.16
N SER A 179 3.29 -5.58 -27.08
CA SER A 179 3.42 -6.16 -25.73
C SER A 179 2.33 -7.18 -25.37
N GLY A 180 1.23 -7.27 -26.13
CA GLY A 180 0.09 -8.15 -25.86
C GLY A 180 -0.96 -7.62 -24.87
N TYR A 181 -0.74 -6.46 -24.24
CA TYR A 181 -1.62 -5.87 -23.21
C TYR A 181 -2.39 -4.64 -23.73
N ASP A 182 -3.63 -4.44 -23.26
CA ASP A 182 -4.40 -3.20 -23.41
C ASP A 182 -3.94 -2.13 -22.38
N PRO A 183 -4.00 -0.82 -22.67
CA PRO A 183 -3.58 0.22 -21.73
C PRO A 183 -4.33 0.18 -20.39
N THR A 184 -5.62 -0.18 -20.37
CA THR A 184 -6.38 -0.29 -19.11
C THR A 184 -5.90 -1.45 -18.25
N GLU A 185 -5.52 -2.55 -18.89
CA GLU A 185 -4.95 -3.71 -18.22
C GLU A 185 -3.56 -3.40 -17.67
N LEU A 186 -2.71 -2.71 -18.45
CA LEU A 186 -1.40 -2.25 -17.99
C LEU A 186 -1.52 -1.37 -16.75
N VAL A 187 -2.48 -0.45 -16.71
CA VAL A 187 -2.74 0.41 -15.52
C VAL A 187 -3.15 -0.42 -14.30
N LEU A 188 -3.98 -1.45 -14.49
CA LEU A 188 -4.42 -2.32 -13.39
C LEU A 188 -3.25 -3.15 -12.83
N ILE A 189 -2.45 -3.75 -13.72
CA ILE A 189 -1.28 -4.53 -13.33
C ILE A 189 -0.25 -3.62 -12.64
N ALA A 190 -0.01 -2.43 -13.20
CA ALA A 190 0.89 -1.44 -12.62
C ALA A 190 0.44 -1.02 -11.21
N GLN A 191 -0.86 -0.77 -11.01
CA GLN A 191 -1.39 -0.44 -9.69
C GLN A 191 -1.16 -1.58 -8.70
N HIS A 192 -1.48 -2.81 -9.09
CA HIS A 192 -1.26 -3.98 -8.23
C HIS A 192 0.22 -4.14 -7.86
N GLU A 193 1.13 -3.95 -8.82
CA GLU A 193 2.57 -3.97 -8.53
C GLU A 193 3.00 -2.85 -7.57
N ALA A 194 2.49 -1.64 -7.75
CA ALA A 194 2.76 -0.52 -6.84
C ALA A 194 2.27 -0.81 -5.42
N ASP A 195 1.07 -1.39 -5.27
CA ASP A 195 0.48 -1.75 -3.98
C ASP A 195 1.30 -2.81 -3.23
N HIS A 196 2.06 -3.65 -3.97
CA HIS A 196 2.96 -4.67 -3.41
C HIS A 196 4.43 -4.20 -3.33
N GLY A 197 4.69 -2.90 -3.55
CA GLY A 197 6.03 -2.31 -3.44
C GLY A 197 6.96 -2.56 -4.65
N HIS A 198 6.47 -3.18 -5.72
CA HIS A 198 7.23 -3.40 -6.96
C HIS A 198 7.27 -2.15 -7.84
N PHE A 199 7.73 -1.03 -7.28
CA PHE A 199 7.58 0.29 -7.89
C PHE A 199 8.24 0.44 -9.26
N THR A 200 9.44 -0.12 -9.47
CA THR A 200 10.13 -0.02 -10.77
C THR A 200 9.37 -0.71 -11.90
N SER A 201 8.82 -1.89 -11.62
CA SER A 201 7.97 -2.64 -12.55
C SER A 201 6.66 -1.88 -12.83
N ALA A 202 6.04 -1.34 -11.78
CA ALA A 202 4.83 -0.55 -11.88
C ALA A 202 5.02 0.70 -12.74
N LEU A 203 6.09 1.47 -12.49
CA LEU A 203 6.43 2.67 -13.27
C LEU A 203 6.63 2.37 -14.74
N LYS A 204 7.29 1.25 -15.07
CA LYS A 204 7.44 0.79 -16.46
C LYS A 204 6.09 0.51 -17.10
N LYS A 205 5.19 -0.20 -16.42
CA LYS A 205 3.85 -0.51 -16.97
C LYS A 205 2.96 0.73 -17.09
N PHE A 206 3.02 1.66 -16.16
CA PHE A 206 2.35 2.95 -16.30
C PHE A 206 2.92 3.75 -17.49
N HIS A 207 4.24 3.72 -17.70
CA HIS A 207 4.86 4.32 -18.89
C HIS A 207 4.37 3.64 -20.17
N ASP A 208 4.42 2.31 -20.24
CA ASP A 208 3.94 1.56 -21.40
C ASP A 208 2.47 1.88 -21.69
N ALA A 209 1.61 1.97 -20.67
CA ALA A 209 0.21 2.36 -20.83
C ALA A 209 0.05 3.77 -21.46
N LEU A 210 0.87 4.73 -21.03
CA LEU A 210 0.85 6.12 -21.51
C LEU A 210 1.47 6.29 -22.91
N VAL A 211 2.32 5.36 -23.36
CA VAL A 211 2.81 5.33 -24.75
C VAL A 211 1.65 5.03 -25.71
N TYR A 212 0.65 4.26 -25.28
CA TYR A 212 -0.52 3.92 -26.09
C TYR A 212 -1.67 4.92 -25.95
N ASP A 213 -1.92 5.43 -24.75
CA ASP A 213 -2.98 6.40 -24.47
C ASP A 213 -2.49 7.48 -23.49
N ASP A 214 -2.01 8.59 -24.05
CA ASP A 214 -1.45 9.74 -23.34
C ASP A 214 -2.52 10.71 -22.83
N LYS A 215 -3.81 10.44 -23.04
CA LYS A 215 -4.92 11.30 -22.58
C LYS A 215 -5.53 10.85 -21.26
N ARG A 216 -4.95 9.83 -20.64
CA ARG A 216 -5.42 9.25 -19.38
C ARG A 216 -4.86 9.95 -18.16
N ALA A 217 -5.59 10.96 -17.69
CA ALA A 217 -5.24 11.70 -16.48
C ALA A 217 -5.08 10.78 -15.25
N ASP A 218 -5.90 9.73 -15.14
CA ASP A 218 -5.85 8.75 -14.04
C ASP A 218 -4.53 7.97 -14.02
N THR A 219 -3.96 7.67 -15.20
CA THR A 219 -2.70 6.95 -15.30
C THR A 219 -1.51 7.82 -14.86
N TYR A 220 -1.46 9.08 -15.29
CA TYR A 220 -0.46 10.04 -14.80
C TYR A 220 -0.56 10.20 -13.28
N TYR A 221 -1.77 10.34 -12.75
CA TYR A 221 -2.00 10.46 -11.31
C TYR A 221 -1.50 9.25 -10.52
N ARG A 222 -1.80 8.02 -10.97
CA ARG A 222 -1.33 6.78 -10.32
C ARG A 222 0.19 6.62 -10.41
N ARG A 223 0.78 6.99 -11.54
CA ARG A 223 2.25 6.99 -11.70
C ARG A 223 2.89 8.04 -10.78
N ALA A 224 2.26 9.20 -10.61
CA ALA A 224 2.71 10.23 -9.67
C ALA A 224 2.65 9.78 -8.21
N GLU A 225 1.58 9.11 -7.77
CA GLU A 225 1.52 8.53 -6.42
C GLU A 225 2.59 7.45 -6.21
N THR A 226 2.92 6.70 -7.27
CA THR A 226 4.04 5.74 -7.24
C THR A 226 5.38 6.46 -7.09
N TYR A 227 5.61 7.56 -7.82
CA TYR A 227 6.79 8.40 -7.64
C TYR A 227 6.86 9.02 -6.24
N PHE A 228 5.73 9.47 -5.68
CA PHE A 228 5.65 9.99 -4.31
C PHE A 228 6.06 8.94 -3.28
N ALA A 229 5.59 7.69 -3.42
CA ALA A 229 5.98 6.58 -2.56
C ALA A 229 7.49 6.24 -2.63
N MET A 230 8.14 6.57 -3.76
CA MET A 230 9.58 6.46 -3.93
C MET A 230 10.36 7.73 -3.56
N GLU A 231 9.70 8.72 -2.94
CA GLU A 231 10.27 10.05 -2.61
C GLU A 231 10.78 10.85 -3.84
N ARG A 232 10.33 10.47 -5.04
CA ARG A 232 10.66 11.15 -6.30
C ARG A 232 9.67 12.28 -6.57
N PHE A 233 9.63 13.26 -5.67
CA PHE A 233 8.59 14.30 -5.65
C PHE A 233 8.55 15.15 -6.93
N GLN A 234 9.70 15.45 -7.55
CA GLN A 234 9.73 16.24 -8.77
C GLN A 234 9.12 15.50 -9.97
N ASP A 235 9.34 14.19 -10.07
CA ASP A 235 8.75 13.35 -11.12
C ASP A 235 7.23 13.24 -10.92
N ALA A 236 6.79 13.08 -9.67
CA ALA A 236 5.37 13.11 -9.32
C ALA A 236 4.70 14.44 -9.71
N ILE A 237 5.35 15.58 -9.44
CA ILE A 237 4.84 16.91 -9.84
C ILE A 237 4.71 17.02 -11.36
N ASN A 238 5.70 16.50 -12.12
CA ASN A 238 5.65 16.54 -13.58
C ASN A 238 4.42 15.79 -14.12
N ASP A 239 4.15 14.59 -13.62
CA ASP A 239 2.97 13.80 -14.01
C ASP A 239 1.66 14.46 -13.56
N LEU A 240 1.60 14.96 -12.33
CA LEU A 240 0.41 15.65 -11.81
C LEU A 240 0.07 16.91 -12.63
N ASN A 241 1.07 17.66 -13.08
CA ASN A 241 0.84 18.82 -13.95
C ASN A 241 0.22 18.40 -15.30
N VAL A 242 0.56 17.22 -15.82
CA VAL A 242 -0.12 16.67 -17.01
C VAL A 242 -1.56 16.26 -16.66
N ALA A 243 -1.77 15.58 -15.54
CA ALA A 243 -3.10 15.16 -15.09
C ALA A 243 -4.06 16.36 -14.90
N VAL A 244 -3.58 17.46 -14.31
CA VAL A 244 -4.33 18.72 -14.15
C VAL A 244 -4.69 19.33 -15.51
N LYS A 245 -3.78 19.31 -16.50
CA LYS A 245 -4.09 19.82 -17.85
C LYS A 245 -5.19 19.00 -18.53
N LEU A 246 -5.19 17.68 -18.34
CA LEU A 246 -6.16 16.77 -18.92
C LEU A 246 -7.53 16.84 -18.23
N ASN A 247 -7.56 16.97 -16.91
CA ASN A 247 -8.79 17.13 -16.13
C ASN A 247 -8.60 18.12 -14.97
N PRO A 248 -8.81 19.43 -15.22
CA PRO A 248 -8.54 20.50 -14.25
C PRO A 248 -9.60 20.62 -13.15
N LYS A 249 -10.65 19.80 -13.14
CA LYS A 249 -11.69 19.82 -12.09
C LYS A 249 -11.47 18.74 -11.03
N ASP A 250 -10.51 17.85 -11.24
CA ASP A 250 -10.21 16.80 -10.26
C ASP A 250 -9.42 17.39 -9.07
N VAL A 251 -10.06 17.36 -7.91
CA VAL A 251 -9.54 17.90 -6.67
C VAL A 251 -8.34 17.08 -6.15
N GLY A 252 -8.30 15.78 -6.44
CA GLY A 252 -7.25 14.87 -5.98
C GLY A 252 -5.88 15.24 -6.54
N TYR A 253 -5.82 15.78 -7.76
CA TYR A 253 -4.56 16.16 -8.40
C TYR A 253 -3.93 17.37 -7.72
N TYR A 254 -4.73 18.40 -7.42
CA TYR A 254 -4.26 19.59 -6.69
C TYR A 254 -3.83 19.27 -5.26
N TYR A 255 -4.59 18.39 -4.58
CA TYR A 255 -4.20 17.93 -3.24
C TYR A 255 -2.84 17.21 -3.26
N SER A 256 -2.61 16.37 -4.28
CA SER A 256 -1.38 15.61 -4.43
C SER A 256 -0.21 16.49 -4.90
N LEU A 257 -0.46 17.51 -5.72
CA LEU A 257 0.53 18.56 -6.02
C LEU A 257 0.95 19.28 -4.74
N GLY A 258 0.00 19.70 -3.91
CA GLY A 258 0.29 20.35 -2.64
C GLY A 258 1.13 19.49 -1.71
N LYS A 259 0.84 18.18 -1.60
CA LYS A 259 1.66 17.21 -0.85
C LYS A 259 3.10 17.14 -1.37
N ASN A 260 3.29 17.03 -2.69
CA ASN A 260 4.61 16.92 -3.30
C ASN A 260 5.42 18.22 -3.15
N TYR A 261 4.80 19.38 -3.39
CA TYR A 261 5.45 20.67 -3.17
C TYR A 261 5.83 20.88 -1.70
N THR A 262 4.97 20.48 -0.75
CA THR A 262 5.30 20.51 0.69
C THR A 262 6.53 19.65 0.98
N SER A 263 6.62 18.46 0.38
CA SER A 263 7.75 17.53 0.57
C SER A 263 9.07 18.07 0.01
N LEU A 264 9.01 18.99 -0.96
CA LEU A 264 10.15 19.73 -1.50
C LEU A 264 10.39 21.09 -0.80
N ASN A 265 9.70 21.39 0.31
CA ASN A 265 9.72 22.70 0.97
C ASN A 265 9.31 23.89 0.08
N GLN A 266 8.61 23.64 -1.03
CA GLN A 266 8.09 24.67 -1.93
C GLN A 266 6.71 25.14 -1.44
N TYR A 267 6.68 25.77 -0.25
CA TYR A 267 5.45 26.07 0.47
C TYR A 267 4.50 27.02 -0.28
N ASP A 268 5.01 27.99 -1.03
CA ASP A 268 4.16 28.91 -1.81
C ASP A 268 3.34 28.17 -2.88
N LYS A 269 3.99 27.26 -3.62
CA LYS A 269 3.31 26.42 -4.63
C LYS A 269 2.38 25.39 -3.99
N ALA A 270 2.73 24.89 -2.80
CA ALA A 270 1.87 24.01 -2.04
C ALA A 270 0.58 24.73 -1.64
N ILE A 271 0.68 25.96 -1.14
CA ILE A 271 -0.46 26.82 -0.78
C ILE A 271 -1.33 27.11 -2.02
N GLU A 272 -0.72 27.45 -3.16
CA GLU A 272 -1.47 27.65 -4.42
C GLU A 272 -2.27 26.41 -4.80
N SER A 273 -1.64 25.24 -4.75
CA SER A 273 -2.26 23.96 -5.09
C SER A 273 -3.40 23.63 -4.13
N PHE A 274 -3.19 23.78 -2.81
CA PHE A 274 -4.23 23.56 -1.81
C PHE A 274 -5.38 24.57 -1.89
N ASN A 275 -5.11 25.82 -2.28
CA ASN A 275 -6.17 26.80 -2.50
C ASN A 275 -7.06 26.43 -3.71
N GLN A 276 -6.53 25.75 -4.73
CA GLN A 276 -7.39 25.18 -5.78
C GLN A 276 -8.31 24.09 -5.24
N VAL A 277 -7.85 23.27 -4.28
CA VAL A 277 -8.71 22.29 -3.58
C VAL A 277 -9.85 22.99 -2.86
N VAL A 278 -9.56 24.05 -2.09
CA VAL A 278 -10.59 24.84 -1.38
C VAL A 278 -11.58 25.47 -2.37
N LYS A 279 -11.09 25.99 -3.50
CA LYS A 279 -11.92 26.60 -4.54
C LYS A 279 -12.88 25.60 -5.20
N LEU A 280 -12.41 24.39 -5.50
CA LEU A 280 -13.20 23.36 -6.16
C LEU A 280 -14.10 22.58 -5.19
N MET A 281 -13.67 22.42 -3.93
CA MET A 281 -14.39 21.71 -2.89
C MET A 281 -14.21 22.42 -1.53
N PRO A 282 -15.03 23.45 -1.24
CA PRO A 282 -14.90 24.26 -0.02
C PRO A 282 -15.04 23.48 1.30
N ASN A 283 -15.69 22.31 1.27
CA ASN A 283 -15.89 21.46 2.45
C ASN A 283 -14.86 20.32 2.57
N ASN A 284 -13.73 20.38 1.86
CA ASN A 284 -12.70 19.35 1.94
C ASN A 284 -12.04 19.34 3.34
N LYS A 285 -12.27 18.27 4.08
CA LYS A 285 -11.96 18.17 5.51
C LYS A 285 -10.46 18.14 5.84
N GLY A 286 -9.60 17.75 4.89
CA GLY A 286 -8.19 17.49 5.15
C GLY A 286 -7.22 18.55 4.61
N VAL A 287 -7.71 19.52 3.83
CA VAL A 287 -6.83 20.53 3.19
C VAL A 287 -6.39 21.62 4.17
N HIS A 288 -7.28 22.07 5.05
CA HIS A 288 -7.03 23.16 6.00
C HIS A 288 -5.91 22.84 7.00
N MET A 289 -5.78 21.58 7.45
CA MET A 289 -4.64 21.15 8.24
C MET A 289 -3.30 21.40 7.53
N ARG A 290 -3.22 21.03 6.25
CA ARG A 290 -2.01 21.17 5.43
C ARG A 290 -1.72 22.63 5.10
N LEU A 291 -2.75 23.40 4.74
CA LEU A 291 -2.63 24.85 4.55
C LEU A 291 -2.08 25.54 5.79
N GLY A 292 -2.59 25.21 6.98
CA GLY A 292 -2.10 25.78 8.22
C GLY A 292 -0.62 25.46 8.47
N GLY A 293 -0.18 24.23 8.18
CA GLY A 293 1.23 23.85 8.22
C GLY A 293 2.10 24.60 7.22
N CYS A 294 1.64 24.78 5.98
CA CYS A 294 2.37 25.56 4.96
C CYS A 294 2.46 27.05 5.33
N TYR A 295 1.37 27.65 5.83
CA TYR A 295 1.39 29.04 6.29
C TYR A 295 2.35 29.25 7.47
N LEU A 296 2.37 28.31 8.41
CA LEU A 296 3.35 28.34 9.50
C LEU A 296 4.79 28.27 8.95
N ALA A 297 5.06 27.42 7.96
CA ALA A 297 6.38 27.27 7.36
C ALA A 297 6.89 28.53 6.65
N ILE A 298 6.00 29.33 6.03
CA ILE A 298 6.34 30.63 5.45
C ILE A 298 6.29 31.79 6.48
N GLY A 299 5.99 31.50 7.75
CA GLY A 299 5.96 32.46 8.85
C GLY A 299 4.63 33.22 9.04
N ASP A 300 3.59 32.93 8.25
CA ASP A 300 2.26 33.53 8.41
C ASP A 300 1.46 32.81 9.51
N LYS A 301 1.86 33.04 10.76
CA LYS A 301 1.24 32.42 11.94
C LYS A 301 -0.26 32.72 12.07
N LYS A 302 -0.72 33.88 11.60
CA LYS A 302 -2.14 34.27 11.69
C LYS A 302 -2.99 33.43 10.75
N LYS A 303 -2.59 33.30 9.48
CA LYS A 303 -3.30 32.40 8.56
C LYS A 303 -3.20 30.95 8.98
N ALA A 304 -2.07 30.52 9.53
CA ALA A 304 -1.95 29.17 10.08
C ALA A 304 -3.03 28.87 11.13
N ILE A 305 -3.26 29.80 12.06
CA ILE A 305 -4.32 29.70 13.08
C ILE A 305 -5.72 29.68 12.44
N GLU A 306 -5.99 30.53 11.45
CA GLU A 306 -7.30 30.59 10.76
C GLU A 306 -7.62 29.26 10.06
N GLU A 307 -6.66 28.72 9.31
CA GLU A 307 -6.79 27.44 8.62
C GLU A 307 -6.97 26.28 9.61
N TRP A 308 -6.18 26.23 10.68
CA TRP A 308 -6.37 25.21 11.73
C TRP A 308 -7.70 25.35 12.48
N ALA A 309 -8.23 26.56 12.64
CA ALA A 309 -9.57 26.75 13.19
C ALA A 309 -10.65 26.19 12.25
N LEU A 310 -10.49 26.31 10.93
CA LEU A 310 -11.38 25.66 9.95
C LEU A 310 -11.28 24.14 10.02
N HIS A 311 -10.06 23.58 10.12
CA HIS A 311 -9.84 22.15 10.32
C HIS A 311 -10.55 21.62 11.57
N LEU A 312 -10.38 22.30 12.71
CA LEU A 312 -10.95 21.89 14.00
C LEU A 312 -12.48 22.01 14.07
N LYS A 313 -13.13 22.80 13.20
CA LYS A 313 -14.60 22.77 13.05
C LYS A 313 -15.08 21.42 12.49
N VAL A 314 -14.25 20.78 11.68
CA VAL A 314 -14.58 19.54 10.96
C VAL A 314 -14.05 18.31 11.68
N GLN A 315 -12.86 18.40 12.26
CA GLN A 315 -12.25 17.38 13.12
C GLN A 315 -12.00 17.96 14.51
N PRO A 316 -13.03 18.05 15.36
CA PRO A 316 -12.88 18.69 16.66
C PRO A 316 -11.85 18.02 17.55
N HIS A 317 -11.66 16.70 17.44
CA HIS A 317 -10.82 15.88 18.31
C HIS A 317 -9.38 15.70 17.79
N ASP A 318 -8.90 16.60 16.91
CA ASP A 318 -7.49 16.63 16.54
C ASP A 318 -6.70 17.46 17.56
N ASP A 319 -6.37 16.82 18.67
CA ASP A 319 -5.68 17.47 19.81
C ASP A 319 -4.27 17.93 19.44
N LYS A 320 -3.62 17.28 18.47
CA LYS A 320 -2.32 17.71 17.95
C LYS A 320 -2.42 19.08 17.27
N VAL A 321 -3.40 19.28 16.40
CA VAL A 321 -3.61 20.58 15.74
C VAL A 321 -4.09 21.63 16.75
N LEU A 322 -4.94 21.23 17.71
CA LEU A 322 -5.39 22.13 18.78
C LEU A 322 -4.21 22.64 19.62
N TYR A 323 -3.30 21.75 20.01
CA TYR A 323 -2.07 22.10 20.72
C TYR A 323 -1.16 23.02 19.90
N GLN A 324 -0.92 22.71 18.62
CA GLN A 324 -0.12 23.57 17.75
C GLN A 324 -0.71 24.98 17.63
N LYS A 325 -2.04 25.08 17.50
CA LYS A 325 -2.75 26.36 17.45
C LYS A 325 -2.66 27.12 18.78
N ALA A 326 -2.79 26.44 19.92
CA ALA A 326 -2.59 27.02 21.26
C ALA A 326 -1.17 27.57 21.44
N GLY A 327 -0.17 26.84 20.96
CA GLY A 327 1.24 27.26 20.91
C GLY A 327 1.42 28.55 20.10
N LEU A 328 0.82 28.65 18.91
CA LEU A 328 0.89 29.89 18.12
C LEU A 328 0.18 31.06 18.81
N TYR A 329 -0.96 30.84 19.46
CA TYR A 329 -1.59 31.90 20.25
C TYR A 329 -0.70 32.37 21.40
N ARG A 330 -0.02 31.45 22.10
CA ARG A 330 0.96 31.77 23.15
C ARG A 330 2.10 32.62 22.60
N GLU A 331 2.72 32.21 21.49
CA GLU A 331 3.81 32.96 20.85
C GLU A 331 3.40 34.37 20.40
N LEU A 332 2.17 34.53 19.93
CA LEU A 332 1.59 35.82 19.55
C LEU A 332 1.09 36.64 20.75
N LYS A 333 1.30 36.17 21.98
CA LYS A 333 0.83 36.77 23.23
C LYS A 333 -0.70 36.93 23.30
N MET A 334 -1.43 36.12 22.53
CA MET A 334 -2.89 36.01 22.55
C MET A 334 -3.32 35.04 23.66
N TYR A 335 -2.95 35.39 24.90
CA TYR A 335 -3.10 34.51 26.06
C TYR A 335 -4.52 34.03 26.34
N PRO A 336 -5.59 34.83 26.17
CA PRO A 336 -6.96 34.34 26.38
C PRO A 336 -7.35 33.20 25.43
N GLN A 337 -6.95 33.30 24.16
CA GLN A 337 -7.21 32.27 23.14
C GLN A 337 -6.36 31.03 23.39
N ALA A 338 -5.07 31.20 23.71
CA ALA A 338 -4.18 30.10 24.07
C ALA A 338 -4.72 29.31 25.27
N LEU A 339 -5.12 30.01 26.35
CA LEU A 339 -5.66 29.38 27.54
C LEU A 339 -6.96 28.62 27.26
N LYS A 340 -7.83 29.17 26.41
CA LYS A 340 -9.05 28.48 25.99
C LYS A 340 -8.75 27.14 25.33
N ASP A 341 -7.78 27.09 24.42
CA ASP A 341 -7.40 25.85 23.74
C ASP A 341 -6.68 24.87 24.68
N TYR A 342 -5.80 25.35 25.58
CA TYR A 342 -5.17 24.49 26.60
C TYR A 342 -6.18 23.88 27.58
N ASN A 343 -7.19 24.66 28.02
CA ASN A 343 -8.27 24.13 28.84
C ASN A 343 -9.04 23.05 28.10
N LEU A 344 -9.34 23.26 26.82
CA LEU A 344 -10.04 22.27 26.02
C LEU A 344 -9.27 20.95 25.88
N LEU A 345 -7.93 20.99 25.80
CA LEU A 345 -7.09 19.79 25.81
C LEU A 345 -7.20 19.03 27.13
N VAL A 346 -7.06 19.72 28.26
CA VAL A 346 -7.19 19.13 29.60
C VAL A 346 -8.60 18.59 29.85
N ASP A 347 -9.63 19.34 29.46
CA ASP A 347 -11.04 18.94 29.67
C ASP A 347 -11.41 17.68 28.89
N ARG A 348 -10.80 17.48 27.71
CA ARG A 348 -11.01 16.30 26.86
C ARG A 348 -10.32 15.06 27.40
N ASN A 349 -9.08 15.21 27.87
CA ASN A 349 -8.33 14.11 28.45
C ASN A 349 -7.72 14.51 29.80
N PRO A 350 -8.52 14.53 30.88
CA PRO A 350 -8.04 14.97 32.20
C PRO A 350 -7.01 14.04 32.84
N LYS A 351 -6.82 12.84 32.29
CA LYS A 351 -5.84 11.85 32.77
C LYS A 351 -4.52 11.91 32.02
N ASP A 352 -4.41 12.79 31.03
CA ASP A 352 -3.21 13.01 30.25
C ASP A 352 -2.32 14.01 30.99
N GLU A 353 -1.23 13.52 31.54
CA GLU A 353 -0.27 14.30 32.32
C GLU A 353 0.39 15.41 31.49
N ASP A 354 0.54 15.20 30.18
CA ASP A 354 1.17 16.15 29.27
C ASP A 354 0.32 17.42 29.09
N TRP A 355 -1.01 17.31 29.01
CA TRP A 355 -1.87 18.50 28.89
C TRP A 355 -1.86 19.36 30.15
N HIS A 356 -1.84 18.74 31.32
CA HIS A 356 -1.66 19.46 32.59
C HIS A 356 -0.28 20.13 32.63
N ARG A 357 0.78 19.42 32.25
CA ARG A 357 2.14 19.97 32.26
C ARG A 357 2.25 21.18 31.34
N LEU A 358 1.75 21.08 30.11
CA LEU A 358 1.78 22.15 29.12
C LEU A 358 0.96 23.37 29.56
N ARG A 359 -0.20 23.16 30.20
CA ARG A 359 -0.99 24.27 30.76
C ARG A 359 -0.32 24.90 31.99
N GLY A 360 0.34 24.10 32.83
CA GLY A 360 1.16 24.57 33.93
C GLY A 360 2.34 25.44 33.48
N GLU A 361 3.05 25.04 32.42
CA GLU A 361 4.09 25.84 31.78
C GLU A 361 3.55 27.17 31.23
N PHE A 362 2.36 27.16 30.62
CA PHE A 362 1.69 28.38 30.18
C PHE A 362 1.33 29.31 31.36
N PHE A 363 0.89 28.75 32.50
CA PHE A 363 0.66 29.53 33.70
C PHE A 363 1.93 30.11 34.32
N MET A 364 3.06 29.39 34.23
CA MET A 364 4.37 29.95 34.62
C MET A 364 4.73 31.18 33.80
N GLU A 365 4.56 31.12 32.47
CA GLU A 365 4.85 32.24 31.58
C GLU A 365 3.93 33.44 31.81
N THR A 366 2.66 33.20 32.14
CA THR A 366 1.67 34.25 32.42
C THR A 366 1.64 34.69 33.90
N HIS A 367 2.64 34.29 34.70
CA HIS A 367 2.80 34.61 36.12
C HIS A 367 1.63 34.16 37.03
N GLN A 368 0.83 33.19 36.59
CA GLN A 368 -0.26 32.58 37.36
C GLN A 368 0.27 31.39 38.18
N TYR A 369 1.25 31.64 39.03
CA TYR A 369 2.06 30.61 39.69
C TYR A 369 1.25 29.60 40.53
N ASN A 370 0.17 30.03 41.20
CA ASN A 370 -0.68 29.11 41.98
C ASN A 370 -1.37 28.08 41.08
N LYS A 371 -1.87 28.49 39.91
CA LYS A 371 -2.47 27.57 38.93
C LYS A 371 -1.44 26.66 38.30
N ALA A 372 -0.23 27.17 38.06
CA ALA A 372 0.88 26.34 37.60
C ALA A 372 1.22 25.23 38.63
N ILE A 373 1.21 25.56 39.93
CA ILE A 373 1.43 24.59 41.00
C ILE A 373 0.34 23.51 41.00
N GLU A 374 -0.93 23.88 40.81
CA GLU A 374 -2.05 22.94 40.72
C GLU A 374 -1.85 21.96 39.55
N ASP A 375 -1.60 22.48 38.35
CA ASP A 375 -1.38 21.67 37.14
C ASP A 375 -0.15 20.76 37.26
N PHE A 376 0.98 21.27 37.75
CA PHE A 376 2.17 20.44 37.96
C PHE A 376 1.95 19.36 39.03
N THR A 377 1.14 19.66 40.04
CA THR A 377 0.76 18.65 41.04
C THR A 377 -0.08 17.55 40.41
N GLN A 378 -1.05 17.92 39.58
CA GLN A 378 -1.86 16.95 38.84
C GLN A 378 -1.01 16.09 37.89
N THR A 379 -0.05 16.69 37.17
CA THR A 379 0.92 15.95 36.33
C THR A 379 1.72 14.95 37.16
N ILE A 380 2.28 15.38 38.31
CA ILE A 380 3.04 14.50 39.22
C ILE A 380 2.16 13.36 39.74
N ASP A 381 0.90 13.63 40.08
CA ASP A 381 0.00 12.60 40.62
C ASP A 381 -0.41 11.57 39.56
N LEU A 382 -0.48 11.96 38.28
CA LEU A 382 -0.80 11.08 37.15
C LEU A 382 0.39 10.21 36.72
N ASP A 383 1.59 10.77 36.66
CA ASP A 383 2.83 10.03 36.32
C ASP A 383 3.95 10.32 37.32
N LYS A 384 3.87 9.64 38.47
CA LYS A 384 4.89 9.76 39.52
C LYS A 384 6.25 9.24 39.07
N GLU A 385 6.32 8.33 38.11
CA GLU A 385 7.53 7.61 37.75
C GLU A 385 8.42 8.42 36.80
N ASN A 386 7.86 9.36 36.03
CA ASN A 386 8.64 10.21 35.11
C ASN A 386 8.56 11.72 35.43
N ALA A 387 8.08 12.12 36.61
CA ALA A 387 7.85 13.53 36.93
C ALA A 387 9.09 14.35 37.35
N GLY A 388 10.32 13.82 37.21
CA GLY A 388 11.55 14.51 37.65
C GLY A 388 11.70 15.94 37.10
N SER A 389 11.39 16.15 35.82
CA SER A 389 11.40 17.47 35.18
C SER A 389 10.30 18.40 35.71
N VAL A 390 9.14 17.84 36.04
CA VAL A 390 7.95 18.56 36.53
C VAL A 390 8.16 19.04 37.97
N TYR A 391 8.83 18.26 38.81
CA TYR A 391 9.27 18.72 40.13
C TYR A 391 10.14 19.98 40.04
N LYS A 392 11.07 20.06 39.07
CA LYS A 392 11.89 21.28 38.85
C LYS A 392 11.01 22.47 38.44
N LEU A 393 9.98 22.26 37.62
CA LEU A 393 9.04 23.32 37.22
C LEU A 393 8.19 23.80 38.41
N ARG A 394 7.66 22.88 39.22
CA ARG A 394 6.85 23.22 40.40
C ARG A 394 7.68 23.87 41.49
N ALA A 395 8.95 23.49 41.67
CA ALA A 395 9.87 24.17 42.57
C ALA A 395 10.06 25.66 42.19
N LYS A 396 10.22 25.96 40.90
CA LYS A 396 10.30 27.36 40.42
C LYS A 396 9.01 28.12 40.71
N ALA A 397 7.85 27.48 40.53
CA ALA A 397 6.57 28.07 40.87
C ALA A 397 6.46 28.36 42.38
N TYR A 398 6.90 27.43 43.24
CA TYR A 398 6.95 27.62 44.70
C TYR A 398 7.87 28.75 45.14
N GLN A 399 9.04 28.90 44.51
CA GLN A 399 9.93 30.04 44.76
C GLN A 399 9.24 31.37 44.43
N ALA A 400 8.54 31.44 43.29
CA ALA A 400 7.84 32.64 42.86
C ALA A 400 6.69 33.06 43.80
N VAL A 401 6.07 32.12 44.51
CA VAL A 401 5.03 32.41 45.53
C VAL A 401 5.56 32.46 46.97
N GLY A 402 6.89 32.50 47.16
CA GLY A 402 7.49 32.65 48.49
C GLY A 402 7.40 31.40 49.38
N LYS A 403 7.39 30.20 48.80
CA LYS A 403 7.38 28.91 49.52
C LYS A 403 8.69 28.12 49.33
N PRO A 404 9.83 28.63 49.85
CA PRO A 404 11.15 28.05 49.60
C PRO A 404 11.29 26.62 50.15
N ASP A 405 10.63 26.29 51.25
CA ASP A 405 10.68 24.93 51.84
C ASP A 405 10.06 23.88 50.91
N LEU A 406 8.94 24.22 50.25
CA LEU A 406 8.31 23.33 49.27
C LEU A 406 9.15 23.23 48.00
N ALA A 407 9.76 24.34 47.57
CA ALA A 407 10.69 24.32 46.46
C ALA A 407 11.92 23.43 46.72
N ALA A 408 12.50 23.50 47.91
CA ALA A 408 13.63 22.66 48.29
C ALA A 408 13.27 21.17 48.32
N ARG A 409 12.05 20.83 48.77
CA ARG A 409 11.53 19.44 48.72
C ARG A 409 11.40 18.94 47.28
N ASP A 410 10.81 19.74 46.39
CA ASP A 410 10.65 19.38 44.98
C ASP A 410 12.02 19.25 44.27
N LEU A 411 12.98 20.13 44.54
CA LEU A 411 14.34 20.00 43.99
C LEU A 411 15.06 18.75 44.49
N LYS A 412 14.86 18.38 45.76
CA LYS A 412 15.39 17.12 46.30
C LYS A 412 14.77 15.92 45.60
N ALA A 413 13.44 15.89 45.47
CA ALA A 413 12.74 14.83 44.75
C ALA A 413 13.23 14.71 43.30
N ALA A 414 13.40 15.83 42.60
CA ALA A 414 13.92 15.85 41.24
C ALA A 414 15.35 15.27 41.14
N LYS A 415 16.22 15.57 42.11
CA LYS A 415 17.58 15.02 42.17
C LYS A 415 17.59 13.50 42.39
N GLU A 416 16.71 13.01 43.26
CA GLU A 416 16.54 11.56 43.50
C GLU A 416 16.07 10.81 42.24
N PHE A 417 15.37 11.49 41.31
CA PHE A 417 15.04 10.92 39.99
C PHE A 417 16.25 10.86 39.06
N ASP A 418 17.02 11.95 38.97
CA ASP A 418 18.21 12.02 38.12
C ASP A 418 19.27 10.95 38.53
N GLU A 419 19.31 10.54 39.81
CA GLU A 419 20.22 9.52 40.34
C GLU A 419 19.76 8.06 40.09
N ARG A 420 18.54 7.83 39.60
CA ARG A 420 17.99 6.49 39.32
C ARG A 420 18.19 6.01 37.88
N ILE A 421 18.59 6.91 36.98
CA ILE A 421 18.86 6.65 35.55
C ILE A 421 20.36 6.47 35.38
#